data_AF-A0A936E0P5-F1
#
_entry.id   AF-A0A936E0P5-F1
#
_cell.length_a   1.000
_cell.length_b   1.000
_cell.length_c   1.000
_cell.angle_alpha   90.00
_cell.angle_beta   90.00
_cell.angle_gamma   90.00
#
_symmetry.space_group_name_H-M   'P 1'
#
loop_
_entity.id
_entity.type
_entity.pdbx_description
1 polymer ?
#
loop_
_entity_poly.entity_id
_entity_poly.type
_entity_poly.pdbx_seq_one_letter_code
_entity_poly.pdbx_strand_id
1 'polypeptide(L)'
;MKYIFFINGMIQMIAGIVLFLKPGLLFTDVTNSVSTMVILKMYAILSMAFGGICLVIGKNGNEYNLLKSGALIIMMFHLIIAFQSYGAYIGGYLPNMGAFGFHLTTAIILTILFLRNREDTI
;
A
#
# COMPACT_ATOMS: atom_id res chain seq x y z
N MET A 1 -14.51 -10.32 3.18
CA MET A 1 -13.16 -10.38 2.53
C MET A 1 -12.99 -9.48 1.31
N LYS A 2 -13.92 -9.45 0.33
CA LYS A 2 -13.87 -8.57 -0.86
C LYS A 2 -13.58 -7.08 -0.55
N TYR A 3 -14.15 -6.58 0.56
CA TYR A 3 -13.97 -5.21 1.02
C TYR A 3 -12.50 -4.82 1.28
N ILE A 4 -11.66 -5.77 1.72
CA ILE A 4 -10.24 -5.54 1.95
C ILE A 4 -9.55 -5.17 0.63
N PHE A 5 -9.87 -5.90 -0.45
CA PHE A 5 -9.35 -5.62 -1.78
C PHE A 5 -9.87 -4.29 -2.33
N PHE A 6 -11.16 -3.99 -2.12
CA PHE A 6 -11.71 -2.69 -2.53
C PHE A 6 -11.04 -1.52 -1.80
N ILE A 7 -10.94 -1.59 -0.48
CA ILE A 7 -10.35 -0.53 0.35
C ILE A 7 -8.87 -0.36 0.03
N ASN A 8 -8.11 -1.47 -0.02
CA ASN A 8 -6.71 -1.43 -0.44
C ASN A 8 -6.57 -0.86 -1.87
N GLY A 9 -7.45 -1.25 -2.79
CA GLY A 9 -7.46 -0.77 -4.16
C GLY A 9 -7.59 0.75 -4.25
N MET A 10 -8.54 1.32 -3.49
CA MET A 10 -8.74 2.77 -3.41
C MET A 10 -7.55 3.47 -2.76
N ILE A 11 -7.03 2.94 -1.66
CA ILE A 11 -5.86 3.48 -0.94
C ILE A 11 -4.66 3.54 -1.89
N GLN A 12 -4.37 2.46 -2.62
CA GLN A 12 -3.26 2.38 -3.56
C GLN A 12 -3.44 3.31 -4.76
N MET A 13 -4.67 3.45 -5.28
CA MET A 13 -4.93 4.40 -6.38
C MET A 13 -4.65 5.83 -5.94
N ILE A 14 -5.16 6.23 -4.78
CA ILE A 14 -4.95 7.58 -4.22
C ILE A 14 -3.47 7.80 -3.91
N ALA A 15 -2.80 6.83 -3.27
CA ALA A 15 -1.39 6.93 -2.93
C ALA A 15 -0.50 7.00 -4.17
N GLY A 16 -0.81 6.24 -5.21
CA GLY A 16 -0.12 6.33 -6.49
C GLY A 16 -0.28 7.70 -7.14
N ILE A 17 -1.48 8.26 -7.17
CA ILE A 17 -1.71 9.64 -7.67
C ILE A 17 -0.92 10.66 -6.85
N VAL A 18 -0.97 10.55 -5.51
CA VAL A 18 -0.23 11.44 -4.61
C VAL A 18 1.27 11.34 -4.82
N LEU A 19 1.82 10.12 -4.95
CA LEU A 19 3.24 9.89 -5.20
C LEU A 19 3.67 10.43 -6.56
N PHE A 20 2.82 10.30 -7.58
CA PHE A 20 3.11 10.80 -8.93
C PHE A 20 3.18 12.33 -8.99
N LEU A 21 2.28 13.01 -8.28
CA LEU A 21 2.15 14.47 -8.30
C LEU A 21 3.05 15.16 -7.27
N LYS A 22 3.18 14.57 -6.07
CA LYS A 22 3.88 15.17 -4.93
C LYS A 22 4.66 14.11 -4.12
N PRO A 23 5.78 13.61 -4.65
CA PRO A 23 6.57 12.54 -4.02
C PRO A 23 7.13 12.91 -2.64
N GLY A 24 7.29 14.21 -2.35
CA GLY A 24 7.76 14.70 -1.05
C GLY A 24 6.89 14.33 0.14
N LEU A 25 5.60 14.06 -0.08
CA LEU A 25 4.71 13.64 1.01
C LEU A 25 5.02 12.23 1.53
N LEU A 26 5.59 11.36 0.70
CA LEU A 26 5.82 9.96 1.06
C LEU A 26 7.30 9.62 1.18
N PHE A 27 8.15 10.19 0.33
CA PHE A 27 9.56 9.83 0.27
C PHE A 27 10.46 11.04 0.46
N THR A 28 10.49 11.97 -0.50
CA THR A 28 11.49 13.04 -0.49
C THR A 28 11.10 14.20 -1.38
N ASP A 29 11.56 15.40 -1.00
CA ASP A 29 11.44 16.58 -1.84
C ASP A 29 12.20 16.45 -3.16
N VAL A 30 11.75 17.23 -4.13
CA VAL A 30 12.10 17.22 -5.57
C VAL A 30 13.58 17.56 -5.85
N THR A 31 14.37 17.83 -4.81
CA THR A 31 15.80 18.18 -4.92
C THR A 31 16.70 16.97 -5.20
N ASN A 32 16.16 15.75 -5.18
CA ASN A 32 16.90 14.55 -5.54
C ASN A 32 17.06 14.40 -7.07
N SER A 33 18.12 13.70 -7.47
CA SER A 33 18.51 13.51 -8.88
C SER A 33 17.35 13.07 -9.78
N VAL A 34 17.43 13.42 -11.07
CA VAL A 34 16.43 13.04 -12.09
C VAL A 34 16.10 11.54 -12.04
N SER A 35 17.09 10.69 -11.77
CA SER A 35 16.93 9.25 -11.60
C SER A 35 15.97 8.86 -10.46
N THR A 36 16.07 9.50 -9.29
CA THR A 36 15.19 9.23 -8.15
C THR A 36 13.74 9.61 -8.47
N MET A 37 13.54 10.73 -9.17
CA MET A 37 12.21 11.16 -9.59
C MET A 37 11.57 10.16 -10.56
N VAL A 38 12.33 9.64 -11.52
CA VAL A 38 11.83 8.61 -12.45
C VAL A 38 11.42 7.36 -11.69
N ILE A 39 12.25 6.89 -10.76
CA ILE A 39 11.96 5.71 -9.94
C ILE A 39 10.67 5.90 -9.14
N LEU A 40 10.51 7.03 -8.45
CA LEU A 40 9.30 7.31 -7.66
C LEU A 40 8.04 7.36 -8.52
N LYS A 41 8.13 7.91 -9.74
CA LYS A 41 7.00 7.88 -10.69
C LYS A 41 6.68 6.48 -11.19
N MET A 42 7.67 5.61 -11.37
CA MET A 42 7.42 4.20 -11.69
C MET A 42 6.75 3.48 -10.51
N TYR A 43 7.17 3.74 -9.27
CA TYR A 43 6.49 3.23 -8.09
C TYR A 43 5.05 3.72 -7.97
N ALA A 44 4.79 4.97 -8.33
CA ALA A 44 3.44 5.53 -8.39
C ALA A 44 2.56 4.77 -9.39
N ILE A 45 3.06 4.54 -10.61
CA ILE A 45 2.35 3.76 -11.64
C ILE A 45 2.09 2.34 -11.16
N LEU A 46 3.09 1.70 -10.53
CA LEU A 46 2.93 0.35 -10.00
C LEU A 46 1.88 0.29 -8.88
N SER A 47 1.86 1.27 -7.99
CA SER A 47 0.85 1.40 -6.93
C SER A 47 -0.56 1.55 -7.53
N MET A 48 -0.74 2.40 -8.55
CA MET A 48 -2.01 2.53 -9.25
C MET A 48 -2.44 1.23 -9.95
N ALA A 49 -1.52 0.55 -10.63
CA ALA A 49 -1.79 -0.73 -11.27
C ALA A 49 -2.20 -1.81 -10.26
N PHE A 50 -1.48 -1.92 -9.15
CA PHE A 50 -1.83 -2.84 -8.05
C PHE A 50 -3.19 -2.48 -7.43
N GLY A 51 -3.49 -1.18 -7.30
CA GLY A 51 -4.79 -0.69 -6.88
C GLY A 51 -5.91 -1.14 -7.81
N GLY A 52 -5.73 -0.96 -9.12
CA GLY A 52 -6.66 -1.42 -10.16
C GLY A 52 -6.91 -2.93 -10.11
N ILE A 53 -5.86 -3.74 -9.97
CA ILE A 53 -5.97 -5.19 -9.80
C ILE A 53 -6.80 -5.53 -8.55
N CYS A 54 -6.54 -4.87 -7.42
CA CYS A 54 -7.31 -5.08 -6.20
C CYS A 54 -8.79 -4.72 -6.37
N LEU A 55 -9.11 -3.65 -7.09
CA LEU A 55 -10.51 -3.29 -7.39
C LEU A 55 -11.20 -4.35 -8.24
N VAL A 56 -10.52 -4.91 -9.24
CA VAL A 56 -11.05 -6.00 -10.08
C VAL A 56 -11.30 -7.26 -9.25
N ILE A 57 -10.35 -7.64 -8.39
CA ILE A 57 -10.50 -8.80 -7.49
C ILE A 57 -11.63 -8.56 -6.48
N GLY A 58 -11.71 -7.37 -5.89
CA GLY A 58 -12.78 -7.02 -4.96
C GLY A 58 -14.16 -7.14 -5.60
N LYS A 59 -14.31 -6.71 -6.86
CA LYS A 59 -15.58 -6.78 -7.60
C LYS A 59 -15.96 -8.22 -7.99
N ASN A 60 -15.00 -8.98 -8.51
CA ASN A 60 -15.30 -10.22 -9.23
C ASN A 60 -14.90 -11.52 -8.49
N GLY A 61 -13.98 -11.46 -7.52
CA GLY A 61 -13.42 -12.65 -6.90
C GLY A 61 -14.41 -13.33 -5.94
N ASN A 62 -14.72 -14.61 -6.13
CA ASN A 62 -15.72 -15.31 -5.30
C ASN A 62 -15.12 -16.42 -4.41
N GLU A 63 -13.89 -16.82 -4.66
CA GLU A 63 -13.23 -17.92 -3.97
C GLU A 63 -12.68 -17.48 -2.60
N TYR A 64 -13.31 -17.95 -1.51
CA TYR A 64 -12.99 -17.52 -0.15
C TYR A 64 -11.51 -17.73 0.23
N ASN A 65 -10.96 -18.92 -0.05
CA ASN A 65 -9.58 -19.25 0.29
C ASN A 65 -8.57 -18.36 -0.46
N LEU A 66 -8.83 -18.09 -1.75
CA LEU A 66 -7.99 -17.19 -2.54
C LEU A 66 -8.07 -15.75 -2.02
N LEU A 67 -9.27 -15.26 -1.69
CA LEU A 67 -9.46 -13.94 -1.11
C LEU A 67 -8.78 -13.81 0.26
N LYS A 68 -8.88 -14.83 1.11
CA LYS A 68 -8.25 -14.85 2.43
C LYS A 68 -6.73 -14.79 2.32
N SER A 69 -6.13 -15.65 1.49
CA SER A 69 -4.69 -15.67 1.26
C SER A 69 -4.20 -14.37 0.61
N GLY A 70 -4.93 -13.84 -0.37
CA GLY A 70 -4.58 -12.56 -1.01
C GLY A 70 -4.67 -11.38 -0.03
N ALA A 71 -5.67 -11.34 0.85
CA ALA A 71 -5.76 -10.32 1.90
C ALA A 71 -4.57 -10.39 2.86
N LEU A 72 -4.17 -11.60 3.29
CA LEU A 72 -2.98 -11.80 4.15
C LEU A 72 -1.70 -11.34 3.45
N ILE A 73 -1.54 -11.64 2.16
CA ILE A 73 -0.40 -11.19 1.35
C ILE A 73 -0.36 -9.67 1.26
N ILE A 74 -1.50 -9.00 1.02
CA ILE A 74 -1.58 -7.54 0.99
C ILE A 74 -1.15 -6.94 2.34
N MET A 75 -1.66 -7.48 3.45
CA MET A 75 -1.29 -7.00 4.79
C MET A 75 0.20 -7.17 5.07
N MET A 76 0.76 -8.34 4.72
CA MET A 76 2.18 -8.62 4.85
C MET A 76 3.03 -7.68 3.99
N PHE A 77 2.61 -7.40 2.75
CA PHE A 77 3.26 -6.43 1.88
C PHE A 77 3.34 -5.05 2.55
N HIS A 78 2.23 -4.53 3.09
CA HIS A 78 2.24 -3.25 3.78
C HIS A 78 3.15 -3.24 5.01
N LEU A 79 3.19 -4.32 5.80
CA LEU A 79 4.09 -4.44 6.94
C LEU A 79 5.57 -4.45 6.52
N ILE A 80 5.93 -5.21 5.49
CA ILE A 80 7.30 -5.28 4.97
C ILE A 80 7.76 -3.89 4.52
N ILE A 81 6.94 -3.19 3.73
CA ILE A 81 7.30 -1.87 3.24
C ILE A 81 7.39 -0.88 4.40
N ALA A 82 6.48 -0.94 5.39
CA ALA A 82 6.57 -0.09 6.57
C ALA A 82 7.90 -0.27 7.31
N PHE A 83 8.28 -1.50 7.64
CA PHE A 83 9.54 -1.75 8.35
C PHE A 83 10.78 -1.39 7.51
N GLN A 84 10.75 -1.65 6.20
CA GLN A 84 11.82 -1.22 5.30
C GLN A 84 11.95 0.30 5.28
N SER A 85 10.84 1.04 5.17
CA SER A 85 10.84 2.51 5.18
C SER A 85 11.29 3.08 6.52
N TYR A 86 10.93 2.44 7.64
CA TYR A 86 11.40 2.83 8.96
C TYR A 86 12.91 2.63 9.12
N GLY A 87 13.43 1.48 8.68
CA GLY A 87 14.86 1.21 8.65
C GLY A 87 15.62 2.21 7.78
N ALA A 88 15.07 2.55 6.60
CA ALA A 88 15.64 3.55 5.70
C ALA A 88 15.62 4.97 6.31
N TYR A 89 14.59 5.32 7.07
CA TYR A 89 14.51 6.59 7.78
C TYR A 89 15.57 6.68 8.90
N ILE A 90 15.69 5.67 9.76
CA ILE A 90 16.73 5.64 10.80
C ILE A 90 18.13 5.66 10.18
N GLY A 91 18.31 4.97 9.06
CA GLY A 91 19.58 4.97 8.32
C GLY A 91 19.90 6.26 7.56
N GLY A 92 19.03 7.28 7.59
CA GLY A 92 19.25 8.55 6.90
C GLY A 92 19.03 8.51 5.38
N TYR A 93 18.48 7.42 4.83
CA TYR A 93 18.19 7.26 3.40
C TYR A 93 16.85 7.87 3.00
N LEU A 94 15.90 7.98 3.95
CA LEU A 94 14.64 8.69 3.75
C LEU A 94 14.59 9.92 4.67
N PRO A 95 14.24 11.10 4.13
CA PRO A 95 14.19 12.34 4.91
C PRO A 95 12.99 12.42 5.87
N ASN A 96 11.95 11.60 5.68
CA ASN A 96 10.76 11.62 6.51
C ASN A 96 10.11 10.23 6.68
N MET A 97 9.16 10.15 7.61
CA MET A 97 8.44 8.92 7.95
C MET A 97 7.15 8.71 7.12
N GLY A 98 6.94 9.47 6.04
CA GLY A 98 5.68 9.46 5.27
C GLY A 98 5.31 8.07 4.77
N ALA A 99 6.22 7.40 4.07
CA ALA A 99 6.02 6.03 3.59
C ALA A 99 5.81 5.03 4.75
N PHE A 100 6.60 5.12 5.83
CA PHE A 100 6.42 4.25 7.00
C PHE A 100 5.02 4.40 7.60
N GLY A 101 4.63 5.65 7.92
CA GLY A 101 3.35 5.94 8.54
C GLY A 101 2.18 5.51 7.65
N PHE A 102 2.25 5.78 6.35
CA PHE A 102 1.24 5.38 5.38
C PHE A 102 1.06 3.85 5.31
N HIS A 103 2.16 3.11 5.14
CA HIS A 103 2.10 1.66 5.01
C HIS A 103 1.70 0.98 6.33
N LEU A 104 2.21 1.44 7.48
CA LEU A 104 1.84 0.89 8.79
C LEU A 104 0.36 1.12 9.09
N THR A 105 -0.13 2.35 8.88
CA THR A 105 -1.54 2.69 9.10
C THR A 105 -2.45 1.84 8.20
N THR A 106 -2.08 1.67 6.93
CA THR A 106 -2.81 0.80 6.01
C THR A 106 -2.83 -0.64 6.50
N ALA A 107 -1.69 -1.20 6.92
CA ALA A 107 -1.63 -2.56 7.46
C ALA A 107 -2.55 -2.74 8.68
N ILE A 108 -2.58 -1.76 9.60
CA ILE A 108 -3.45 -1.80 10.79
C ILE A 108 -4.92 -1.78 10.38
N ILE A 109 -5.32 -0.86 9.49
CA ILE A 109 -6.70 -0.75 9.00
C ILE A 109 -7.14 -2.07 8.35
N LEU A 110 -6.33 -2.63 7.45
CA LEU A 110 -6.65 -3.88 6.77
C LEU A 110 -6.69 -5.07 7.74
N THR A 111 -5.84 -5.08 8.77
CA THR A 111 -5.85 -6.11 9.83
C THR A 111 -7.15 -6.07 10.62
N ILE A 112 -7.59 -4.89 11.05
CA ILE A 112 -8.87 -4.72 11.76
C ILE A 112 -10.03 -5.21 10.89
N LEU A 113 -10.04 -4.84 9.61
CA LEU A 113 -11.05 -5.30 8.66
C LEU A 113 -11.01 -6.82 8.45
N PHE A 114 -9.81 -7.41 8.41
CA PHE A 114 -9.65 -8.86 8.27
C PHE A 114 -10.19 -9.62 9.46
N LEU A 115 -9.88 -9.17 10.68
CA LEU A 115 -10.38 -9.79 11.92
C LEU A 115 -11.91 -9.70 12.00
N ARG A 116 -12.49 -8.53 11.71
CA ARG A 116 -13.94 -8.36 11.69
C ARG A 116 -14.64 -9.28 10.68
N ASN A 117 -14.12 -9.37 9.45
CA ASN A 117 -14.68 -10.26 8.42
C ASN A 117 -14.53 -11.75 8.74
N ARG A 118 -13.65 -12.14 9.68
CA ARG A 118 -13.47 -13.54 10.09
C ARG A 118 -14.57 -13.97 11.06
N GLU A 119 -14.96 -13.09 11.99
CA GLU A 119 -16.02 -13.35 12.97
C GLU A 119 -17.37 -13.59 12.31
N ASP A 120 -17.68 -12.90 11.20
CA ASP A 120 -18.91 -13.07 10.44
C ASP A 120 -19.01 -14.41 9.66
N THR A 121 -17.96 -15.24 9.68
CA THR A 121 -17.89 -16.52 8.93
C THR A 121 -17.75 -17.77 9.81
N ILE A 122 -17.83 -17.61 11.14
CA ILE A 122 -17.85 -18.69 12.14
C ILE A 122 -19.27 -18.81 12.68
#